data_AF-A0A1C5WUU6-F1
#
_entry.id   AF-A0A1C5WUU6-F1
#
_cell.length_a   1.000
_cell.length_b   1.000
_cell.length_c   1.000
_cell.angle_alpha   90.00
_cell.angle_beta   90.00
_cell.angle_gamma   90.00
#
_symmetry.space_group_name_H-M   'P 1'
#
loop_
_entity.id
_entity.type
_entity.pdbx_description
1 polymer ?
#
loop_
_entity_poly.entity_id
_entity_poly.type
_entity_poly.pdbx_seq_one_letter_code
_entity_poly.pdbx_strand_id
1 'polypeptide(L)'
;MEETNVTMTTEEMQGEPAAKENETKAEKFIRIGEYRMNKTVDAIGRLENLANHGSYEYTQEQVDAIFQALEGRGRKLRQGLCLRKRLRVRLSALVQQNRNVTGSKGKAVM
;
A
#
# COMPACT_ATOMS: atom_id res chain seq x y z
N MET A 1 -49.85 0.38 -6.55
CA MET A 1 -48.65 -0.25 -7.14
C MET A 1 -47.56 0.80 -7.06
N GLU A 2 -46.74 0.74 -6.03
CA GLU A 2 -45.61 1.64 -5.88
C GLU A 2 -44.39 0.96 -6.51
N GLU A 3 -43.97 1.46 -7.67
CA GLU A 3 -42.71 1.06 -8.28
C GLU A 3 -41.60 1.83 -7.57
N THR A 4 -40.87 1.13 -6.70
CA THR A 4 -39.68 1.66 -6.04
C THR A 4 -38.52 1.58 -7.03
N ASN A 5 -38.26 2.70 -7.69
CA ASN A 5 -37.13 2.84 -8.59
C ASN A 5 -35.84 2.76 -7.76
N VAL A 6 -35.14 1.63 -7.90
CA VAL A 6 -33.80 1.39 -7.36
C VAL A 6 -32.86 2.42 -7.96
N THR A 7 -32.46 3.40 -7.14
CA THR A 7 -31.40 4.36 -7.45
C THR A 7 -30.10 3.59 -7.66
N MET A 8 -29.73 3.38 -8.92
CA MET A 8 -28.40 2.91 -9.30
C MET A 8 -27.39 3.95 -8.81
N THR A 9 -26.66 3.63 -7.75
CA THR A 9 -25.54 4.45 -7.26
C THR A 9 -24.44 4.38 -8.30
N THR A 10 -24.29 5.47 -9.05
CA THR A 10 -23.19 5.71 -9.97
C THR A 10 -21.90 5.72 -9.15
N GLU A 11 -21.17 4.60 -9.13
CA GLU A 11 -19.79 4.60 -8.67
C GLU A 11 -18.98 5.45 -9.65
N GLU A 12 -18.82 6.72 -9.29
CA GLU A 12 -17.91 7.62 -9.99
C GLU A 12 -16.54 6.94 -10.07
N MET A 13 -16.07 6.71 -11.30
CA MET A 13 -14.69 6.33 -11.60
C MET A 13 -13.77 7.51 -11.28
N GLN A 14 -13.61 7.82 -10.00
CA GLN A 14 -12.70 8.85 -9.53
C GLN A 14 -11.27 8.35 -9.73
N GLY A 15 -10.59 8.89 -10.74
CA GLY A 15 -9.16 8.71 -10.96
C GLY A 15 -8.32 9.17 -9.76
N GLU A 16 -7.02 8.87 -9.78
CA GLU A 16 -6.11 9.34 -8.73
C GLU A 16 -6.22 10.86 -8.54
N PRO A 17 -6.12 11.37 -7.30
CA PRO A 17 -6.22 12.80 -7.04
C PRO A 17 -5.17 13.55 -7.85
N ALA A 18 -5.55 14.70 -8.41
CA ALA A 18 -4.65 15.51 -9.21
C ALA A 18 -3.39 15.89 -8.42
N ALA A 19 -2.24 15.92 -9.10
CA ALA A 19 -0.98 16.35 -8.49
C ALA A 19 -1.04 17.84 -8.13
N LYS A 20 -0.51 18.19 -6.95
CA LYS A 20 -0.35 19.60 -6.56
C LYS A 20 0.97 20.14 -7.15
N GLU A 21 0.95 21.35 -7.70
CA GLU A 21 2.18 22.01 -8.14
C GLU A 21 3.15 22.15 -6.96
N ASN A 22 4.41 21.75 -7.17
CA ASN A 22 5.49 21.76 -6.18
C ASN A 22 5.36 20.79 -4.99
N GLU A 23 4.60 19.70 -5.12
CA GLU A 23 4.55 18.68 -4.06
C GLU A 23 5.91 18.00 -3.83
N THR A 24 6.32 17.89 -2.56
CA THR A 24 7.47 17.07 -2.17
C THR A 24 7.14 15.58 -2.32
N LYS A 25 8.18 14.74 -2.42
CA LYS A 25 8.01 13.28 -2.48
C LYS A 25 7.27 12.71 -1.25
N ALA A 26 7.40 13.37 -0.10
CA ALA A 26 6.71 12.98 1.13
C ALA A 26 5.22 13.34 1.08
N GLU A 27 4.89 14.55 0.64
CA GLU A 27 3.50 15.00 0.47
C GLU A 27 2.78 14.17 -0.61
N LYS A 28 3.46 13.85 -1.72
CA LYS A 28 2.95 12.94 -2.73
C LYS A 28 2.63 11.56 -2.15
N PHE A 29 3.49 11.03 -1.28
CA PHE A 29 3.27 9.74 -0.62
C PHE A 29 2.03 9.79 0.28
N ILE A 30 1.85 10.87 1.04
CA ILE A 30 0.67 11.05 1.90
C ILE A 30 -0.59 11.17 1.04
N ARG A 31 -0.61 12.07 0.06
CA ARG A 31 -1.77 12.32 -0.82
C ARG A 31 -2.24 11.06 -1.57
N ILE A 32 -1.30 10.36 -2.21
CA ILE A 32 -1.62 9.12 -2.93
C ILE A 32 -1.89 7.97 -1.95
N GLY A 33 -1.20 7.94 -0.81
CA GLY A 33 -1.36 6.93 0.22
C GLY A 33 -2.74 6.98 0.86
N GLU A 34 -3.20 8.15 1.28
CA GLU A 34 -4.54 8.38 1.84
C GLU A 34 -5.63 8.00 0.85
N TYR A 35 -5.55 8.48 -0.39
CA TYR A 35 -6.53 8.13 -1.42
C TYR A 35 -6.61 6.61 -1.64
N ARG A 36 -5.46 5.93 -1.78
CA ARG A 36 -5.43 4.47 -1.97
C ARG A 36 -5.89 3.71 -0.74
N MET A 37 -5.61 4.23 0.46
CA MET A 37 -6.09 3.65 1.72
C MET A 37 -7.61 3.76 1.80
N ASN A 38 -8.20 4.92 1.47
CA ASN A 38 -9.64 5.12 1.46
C ASN A 38 -10.33 4.15 0.49
N LYS A 39 -9.82 3.99 -0.74
CA LYS A 39 -10.32 2.95 -1.68
C LYS A 39 -10.22 1.53 -1.13
N THR A 40 -9.19 1.24 -0.34
CA THR A 40 -9.05 -0.06 0.33
C THR A 40 -10.10 -0.24 1.42
N VAL A 41 -10.36 0.79 2.22
CA VAL A 41 -11.41 0.80 3.24
C VAL A 41 -12.78 0.61 2.60
N ASP A 42 -13.07 1.32 1.51
CA ASP A 42 -14.34 1.18 0.77
C ASP A 42 -14.54 -0.27 0.28
N ALA A 43 -13.48 -0.88 -0.27
CA ALA A 43 -13.52 -2.27 -0.72
C ALA A 43 -13.74 -3.26 0.44
N ILE A 44 -13.17 -3.00 1.61
CA ILE A 44 -13.42 -3.78 2.83
C ILE A 44 -14.88 -3.62 3.27
N GLY A 45 -15.44 -2.41 3.23
CA GLY A 45 -16.86 -2.18 3.53
C GLY A 45 -17.80 -2.97 2.59
N ARG A 46 -17.42 -3.18 1.33
CA ARG A 46 -18.19 -4.06 0.42
C ARG A 46 -18.16 -5.52 0.84
N LEU A 47 -17.09 -5.99 1.51
CA LEU A 47 -17.06 -7.34 2.07
C LEU A 47 -18.00 -7.47 3.26
N GLU A 48 -18.22 -6.41 4.03
CA GLU A 48 -19.20 -6.40 5.13
C GLU A 48 -20.62 -6.68 4.64
N ASN A 49 -20.97 -6.24 3.43
CA ASN A 49 -22.27 -6.54 2.81
C ASN A 49 -22.52 -8.05 2.61
N LEU A 50 -21.47 -8.88 2.59
CA LEU A 50 -21.60 -10.34 2.52
C LEU A 50 -22.13 -10.95 3.83
N ALA A 51 -22.14 -10.20 4.94
CA ALA A 51 -22.72 -10.62 6.20
C ALA A 51 -24.25 -10.74 6.16
N ASN A 52 -24.89 -10.31 5.06
CA ASN A 52 -26.33 -10.46 4.89
C ASN A 52 -26.74 -11.94 4.73
N HIS A 53 -27.12 -12.56 5.85
CA HIS A 53 -27.59 -13.96 5.93
C HIS A 53 -28.85 -14.26 5.12
N GLY A 54 -29.62 -13.25 4.71
CA GLY A 54 -30.81 -13.44 3.88
C GLY A 54 -30.48 -13.60 2.39
N SER A 55 -29.31 -13.15 1.96
CA SER A 55 -28.86 -13.22 0.56
C SER A 55 -27.71 -14.20 0.34
N TYR A 56 -26.97 -14.52 1.41
CA TYR A 56 -25.77 -15.34 1.32
C TYR A 56 -25.70 -16.34 2.47
N GLU A 57 -25.29 -17.56 2.13
CA GLU A 57 -24.92 -18.60 3.07
C GLU A 57 -23.41 -18.83 2.96
N TYR A 58 -22.73 -18.87 4.10
CA TYR A 58 -21.29 -19.01 4.14
C TYR A 58 -20.87 -19.75 5.41
N THR A 59 -19.73 -20.43 5.33
CA THR A 59 -19.14 -21.15 6.46
C THR A 59 -18.13 -20.27 7.19
N GLN A 60 -17.86 -20.61 8.45
CA GLN A 60 -16.81 -19.95 9.22
C GLN A 60 -15.45 -20.08 8.54
N GLU A 61 -15.16 -21.22 7.91
CA GLU A 61 -13.91 -21.45 7.17
C GLU A 61 -13.75 -20.49 5.99
N GLN A 62 -14.85 -20.15 5.29
CA GLN A 62 -14.82 -19.18 4.20
C GLN A 62 -14.54 -17.76 4.72
N VAL A 63 -15.11 -17.41 5.88
CA VAL A 63 -14.81 -16.13 6.55
C VAL A 63 -13.34 -16.07 6.94
N ASP A 64 -12.83 -17.11 7.59
CA ASP A 64 -11.44 -17.20 8.03
C ASP A 64 -10.46 -17.13 6.85
N ALA A 65 -10.79 -17.75 5.71
CA ALA A 65 -10.00 -17.68 4.49
C ALA A 65 -9.88 -16.24 3.94
N ILE A 66 -10.97 -15.46 3.97
CA ILE A 66 -10.97 -14.05 3.54
C ILE A 66 -10.03 -13.23 4.45
N PHE A 67 -10.16 -13.39 5.77
CA PHE A 67 -9.30 -12.66 6.72
C PHE A 67 -7.84 -13.08 6.61
N GLN A 68 -7.55 -14.37 6.46
CA GLN A 68 -6.18 -14.86 6.26
C GLN A 68 -5.54 -14.26 4.99
N ALA A 69 -6.31 -14.16 3.90
CA ALA A 69 -5.86 -13.55 2.66
C ALA A 69 -5.57 -12.04 2.83
N LEU A 70 -6.43 -11.31 3.55
CA LEU A 70 -6.24 -9.89 3.87
C LEU A 70 -4.99 -9.66 4.72
N GLU A 71 -4.80 -10.43 5.79
CA GLU A 71 -3.59 -10.34 6.62
C GLU A 71 -2.32 -10.67 5.82
N GLY A 72 -2.38 -11.70 4.96
CA GLY A 72 -1.29 -12.07 4.08
C GLY A 72 -0.87 -10.93 3.15
N ARG A 73 -1.84 -10.22 2.56
CA ARG A 73 -1.59 -9.00 1.77
C ARG A 73 -1.01 -7.87 2.62
N GLY A 74 -1.54 -7.65 3.82
CA GLY A 74 -1.03 -6.65 4.76
C GLY A 74 0.44 -6.88 5.15
N ARG A 75 0.81 -8.14 5.43
CA ARG A 75 2.20 -8.55 5.70
C ARG A 75 3.11 -8.26 4.51
N LYS A 76 2.73 -8.63 3.29
CA LYS A 76 3.49 -8.35 2.06
C LYS A 76 3.66 -6.84 1.82
N LEU A 77 2.61 -6.06 2.03
CA LEU A 77 2.66 -4.60 1.89
C LEU A 77 3.65 -3.96 2.88
N ARG A 78 3.60 -4.37 4.15
CA ARG A 78 4.57 -3.90 5.18
C ARG A 78 6.01 -4.26 4.80
N GLN A 79 6.24 -5.48 4.32
CA GLN A 79 7.57 -5.90 3.84
C GLN A 79 8.04 -5.04 2.67
N GLY A 80 7.19 -4.79 1.67
CA GLY A 80 7.54 -3.94 0.51
C GLY A 80 7.89 -2.50 0.89
N LEU A 81 7.14 -1.90 1.82
CA LEU A 81 7.42 -0.55 2.32
C LEU A 81 8.71 -0.48 3.16
N CYS A 82 9.06 -1.55 3.89
CA CYS A 82 10.27 -1.62 4.72
C CYS A 82 11.54 -1.97 3.91
N LEU A 83 11.46 -2.94 2.98
CA LEU A 83 12.60 -3.43 2.20
C LEU A 83 13.23 -2.33 1.32
N ARG A 84 12.42 -1.38 0.83
CA ARG A 84 12.88 -0.24 0.01
C ARG A 84 13.77 0.75 0.76
N LYS A 85 13.68 0.83 2.10
CA LYS A 85 14.61 1.63 2.92
C LYS A 85 15.94 0.90 3.15
N ARG A 86 15.94 -0.45 3.19
CA ARG A 86 17.09 -1.27 3.64
C ARG A 86 18.17 -1.47 2.59
N LEU A 87 17.83 -1.55 1.29
CA LEU A 87 18.84 -1.66 0.22
C LEU A 87 19.66 -0.37 0.05
N ARG A 88 19.03 0.80 0.23
CA ARG A 88 19.70 2.11 0.03
C ARG A 88 20.85 2.32 1.02
N VAL A 89 20.65 1.94 2.29
CA VAL A 89 21.66 2.09 3.36
C VAL A 89 22.82 1.09 3.16
N ARG A 90 22.53 -0.15 2.75
CA ARG A 90 23.57 -1.16 2.49
C ARG A 90 24.43 -0.81 1.28
N LEU A 91 23.82 -0.29 0.20
CA LEU A 91 24.56 0.11 -1.00
C LEU A 91 25.46 1.33 -0.72
N SER A 92 24.98 2.32 0.04
CA SER A 92 25.81 3.47 0.43
C SER A 92 26.97 3.07 1.34
N ALA A 93 26.76 2.14 2.27
CA ALA A 93 27.82 1.62 3.13
C ALA A 93 28.89 0.86 2.33
N LEU A 94 28.49 0.02 1.37
CA LEU A 94 29.42 -0.70 0.49
C LEU A 94 30.20 0.25 -0.44
N VAL A 95 29.57 1.30 -0.96
CA VAL A 95 30.26 2.32 -1.78
C VAL A 95 31.28 3.09 -0.93
N GLN A 96 30.96 3.44 0.31
CA GLN A 96 31.89 4.14 1.21
C GLN A 96 33.08 3.26 1.62
N GLN A 97 32.84 1.97 1.91
CA GLN A 97 33.91 1.02 2.19
C GLN A 97 34.89 0.88 1.01
N ASN A 98 34.38 0.79 -0.23
CA ASN A 98 35.24 0.73 -1.41
C ASN A 98 36.05 2.01 -1.66
N ARG A 99 35.49 3.20 -1.35
CA ARG A 99 36.24 4.47 -1.44
C ARG A 99 37.37 4.56 -0.40
N ASN A 100 37.16 4.02 0.80
CA ASN A 100 38.14 4.09 1.88
C ASN A 100 39.32 3.12 1.66
N VAL A 101 39.09 1.97 1.00
CA VAL A 101 40.14 1.00 0.68
C VAL A 101 41.07 1.49 -0.45
N THR A 102 40.54 2.27 -1.40
CA THR A 102 41.33 2.83 -2.51
C THR A 102 42.06 4.13 -2.14
N GLY A 103 41.62 4.85 -1.10
CA GLY A 103 42.28 6.06 -0.61
C GLY A 103 43.46 5.85 0.35
N SER A 104 43.63 4.65 0.92
CA SER A 104 44.66 4.39 1.94
C SER A 104 46.05 4.04 1.37
N LYS A 105 46.21 3.89 0.04
CA LYS A 105 47.50 3.58 -0.59
C LYS A 105 48.41 4.80 -0.86
N GLY A 106 48.04 6.00 -0.40
CA GLY A 106 48.75 7.25 -0.71
C GLY A 106 49.50 7.93 0.45
N LYS A 107 49.62 7.32 1.64
CA LYS A 107 50.20 7.98 2.82
C LYS A 107 51.25 7.12 3.53
N ALA A 108 52.34 6.82 2.81
CA ALA A 108 53.56 6.31 3.42
C ALA A 108 54.75 6.53 2.47
N VAL A 109 55.25 7.77 2.34
CA VAL A 109 56.66 8.13 2.11
C VAL A 109 56.80 9.63 2.40
N MET A 110 57.29 9.97 3.59
CA MET A 110 58.34 10.98 3.86
C MET A 110 58.84 10.77 5.28
#